data_AF-A0A7M6DR35-F1
#
_entry.id   AF-A0A7M6DR35-F1
#
_cell.length_a   1.000
_cell.length_b   1.000
_cell.length_c   1.000
_cell.angle_alpha   90.00
_cell.angle_beta   90.00
_cell.angle_gamma   90.00
#
_symmetry.space_group_name_H-M   'P 1'
#
loop_
_entity.id
_entity.type
_entity.pdbx_description
1 polymer ?
#
loop_
_entity_poly.entity_id
_entity_poly.type
_entity_poly.pdbx_seq_one_letter_code
_entity_poly.pdbx_strand_id
1 'polypeptide(L)'
;TWKEIDKKITDYANEAKDNVKFLYSLEKFCEPLYNSDPVSMIESIPGLLNAIRMVHNYSRYYNTSERMTAIFIKVTNQMITACKDYITQHGSLSIWDIDYDEFQVKSQNCIRLNEEYQKTFMSTKRKIEDNEDERQFDFSETYIFGKINSFVRRLQKILDLMQIWKSWQSLERSHLEGIEMLNSKFQFLVSNVKKRNYDFLDYRKSDFDSDYEEFKNSIKDLEIQMVIFMERVLNKISTLPTSLNMLSRFEWLDLPALKDPINEYYIKLLLEFGKDLETTMRLYQKQKNDPPIGRNLPPIAGKISWARQLFRKIQSPMEYFQNYSAIFKLEDAKKIVKNYNKTAKVLLEYEMLYHQAWLEQIEVAKSGLQASLLVRHPDSKEVFVNFDPHILILMRETECMDKMNLEIPHTAQPFKQKQSVFKANYNKLQMLMTEYKRVLGKIPVVVKPLMSPHLVKLD
;
A
#
# COMPACT_ATOMS: atom_id res chain seq x y z
N THR A 1 -80.35 -32.87 -6.37
CA THR A 1 -81.42 -32.60 -7.37
C THR A 1 -81.04 -31.41 -8.25
N TRP A 2 -81.65 -31.24 -9.43
CA TRP A 2 -81.33 -30.11 -10.34
C TRP A 2 -81.38 -28.73 -9.66
N LYS A 3 -82.32 -28.52 -8.73
CA LYS A 3 -82.42 -27.28 -7.93
C LYS A 3 -81.19 -27.01 -7.04
N GLU A 4 -80.57 -28.05 -6.48
CA GLU A 4 -79.36 -27.90 -5.66
C GLU A 4 -78.14 -27.57 -6.52
N ILE A 5 -78.08 -28.12 -7.74
CA ILE A 5 -77.02 -27.82 -8.71
C ILE A 5 -77.15 -26.38 -9.19
N ASP A 6 -78.36 -25.93 -9.53
CA ASP A 6 -78.63 -24.57 -10.01
C ASP A 6 -78.29 -23.51 -8.93
N LYS A 7 -78.61 -23.80 -7.67
CA LYS A 7 -78.20 -22.96 -6.53
C LYS A 7 -76.68 -22.89 -6.39
N LYS A 8 -75.99 -24.03 -6.44
CA LYS A 8 -74.51 -24.08 -6.40
C LYS A 8 -73.88 -23.31 -7.55
N ILE A 9 -74.41 -23.43 -8.77
CA ILE A 9 -73.93 -22.69 -9.95
C ILE A 9 -74.10 -21.19 -9.72
N THR A 10 -75.25 -20.75 -9.20
CA THR A 10 -75.52 -19.33 -8.91
C THR A 10 -74.54 -18.79 -7.85
N ASP A 11 -74.30 -19.56 -6.78
CA ASP A 11 -73.37 -19.18 -5.71
C ASP A 11 -71.92 -19.08 -6.24
N TYR A 12 -71.44 -20.07 -7.00
CA TYR A 12 -70.11 -20.04 -7.61
C TYR A 12 -69.95 -18.94 -8.66
N ALA A 13 -71.01 -18.62 -9.42
CA ALA A 13 -70.98 -17.53 -10.39
C ALA A 13 -70.87 -16.16 -9.70
N ASN A 14 -71.54 -15.98 -8.57
CA ASN A 14 -71.44 -14.75 -7.78
C ASN A 14 -70.06 -14.60 -7.13
N GLU A 15 -69.52 -15.69 -6.56
CA GLU A 15 -68.15 -15.73 -6.04
C GLU A 15 -67.12 -15.40 -7.14
N ALA A 16 -67.23 -16.01 -8.31
CA ALA A 16 -66.32 -15.75 -9.42
C ALA A 16 -66.36 -14.28 -9.88
N LYS A 17 -67.57 -13.68 -9.99
CA LYS A 17 -67.71 -12.26 -10.36
C LYS A 17 -67.06 -11.32 -9.33
N ASP A 18 -67.26 -11.57 -8.04
CA ASP A 18 -66.68 -10.75 -6.98
C ASP A 18 -65.14 -10.88 -6.97
N ASN A 19 -64.63 -12.11 -7.05
CA ASN A 19 -63.20 -12.40 -7.10
C ASN A 19 -62.53 -11.70 -8.30
N VAL A 20 -63.14 -11.78 -9.48
CA VAL A 20 -62.64 -11.14 -10.69
C VAL A 20 -62.60 -9.61 -10.53
N LYS A 21 -63.66 -9.00 -9.96
CA LYS A 21 -63.70 -7.56 -9.71
C LYS A 21 -62.54 -7.09 -8.80
N PHE A 22 -62.30 -7.79 -7.69
CA PHE A 22 -61.21 -7.43 -6.78
C PHE A 22 -59.83 -7.71 -7.38
N LEU A 23 -59.64 -8.81 -8.11
CA LEU A 23 -58.37 -9.10 -8.77
C LEU A 23 -58.04 -8.10 -9.89
N TYR A 24 -59.02 -7.65 -10.68
CA TYR A 24 -58.81 -6.58 -11.67
C TYR A 24 -58.39 -5.26 -11.02
N SER A 25 -58.87 -4.97 -9.81
CA SER A 25 -58.43 -3.76 -9.09
C SER A 25 -56.95 -3.79 -8.69
N LEU A 26 -56.34 -4.98 -8.58
CA LEU A 26 -54.91 -5.15 -8.28
C LEU A 26 -54.02 -5.01 -9.52
N GLU A 27 -54.56 -5.20 -10.73
CA GLU A 27 -53.77 -5.27 -11.97
C GLU A 27 -52.90 -4.03 -12.17
N LYS A 28 -53.48 -2.83 -12.00
CA LYS A 28 -52.76 -1.55 -12.10
C LYS A 28 -51.60 -1.43 -11.11
N PHE A 29 -51.70 -2.03 -9.93
CA PHE A 29 -50.65 -2.00 -8.92
C PHE A 29 -49.59 -3.09 -9.15
N CYS A 30 -49.92 -4.13 -9.91
CA CYS A 30 -49.00 -5.19 -10.31
C CYS A 30 -48.23 -4.85 -11.60
N GLU A 31 -48.73 -3.96 -12.44
CA GLU A 31 -48.09 -3.55 -13.71
C GLU A 31 -46.61 -3.14 -13.56
N PRO A 32 -46.20 -2.35 -12.55
CA PRO A 32 -44.78 -2.03 -12.33
C PRO A 32 -43.90 -3.26 -12.04
N LEU A 33 -44.46 -4.37 -11.57
CA LEU A 33 -43.70 -5.61 -11.32
C LEU A 33 -43.25 -6.32 -12.62
N TYR A 34 -43.89 -5.99 -13.75
CA TYR A 34 -43.62 -6.61 -15.05
C TYR A 34 -42.82 -5.69 -15.98
N ASN A 35 -43.03 -4.38 -15.89
CA ASN A 35 -42.51 -3.43 -16.86
C ASN A 35 -41.41 -2.50 -16.32
N SER A 36 -41.15 -2.51 -15.01
CA SER A 36 -40.18 -1.61 -14.36
C SER A 36 -38.97 -2.36 -13.82
N ASP A 37 -37.87 -1.64 -13.65
CA ASP A 37 -36.67 -2.16 -13.00
C ASP A 37 -36.85 -2.28 -11.47
N PRO A 38 -36.01 -3.08 -10.77
CA PRO A 38 -36.06 -3.22 -9.32
C PRO A 38 -35.97 -1.88 -8.56
N VAL A 39 -35.35 -0.85 -9.13
CA VAL A 39 -35.22 0.47 -8.49
C VAL A 39 -36.56 1.19 -8.48
N SER A 40 -37.21 1.32 -9.64
CA SER A 40 -38.52 1.98 -9.77
C SER A 40 -39.63 1.16 -9.11
N MET A 41 -39.48 -0.17 -9.06
CA MET A 41 -40.42 -1.08 -8.39
C MET A 41 -40.57 -0.78 -6.90
N ILE A 42 -39.50 -0.30 -6.22
CA ILE A 42 -39.53 0.05 -4.79
C ILE A 42 -40.61 1.08 -4.50
N GLU A 43 -40.78 2.08 -5.36
CA GLU A 43 -41.76 3.15 -5.16
C GLU A 43 -43.21 2.66 -5.26
N SER A 44 -43.43 1.56 -5.99
CA SER A 44 -44.76 0.99 -6.22
C SER A 44 -45.20 -0.01 -5.13
N ILE A 45 -44.26 -0.55 -4.35
CA ILE A 45 -44.51 -1.54 -3.29
C ILE A 45 -45.56 -1.06 -2.26
N PRO A 46 -45.47 0.15 -1.69
CA PRO A 46 -46.46 0.61 -0.71
C PRO A 46 -47.88 0.66 -1.27
N GLY A 47 -48.04 1.10 -2.53
CA GLY A 47 -49.33 1.13 -3.22
C GLY A 47 -49.90 -0.28 -3.41
N LEU A 48 -49.07 -1.23 -3.86
CA LEU A 48 -49.44 -2.63 -4.04
C LEU A 48 -49.89 -3.28 -2.73
N LEU A 49 -49.12 -3.14 -1.65
CA LEU A 49 -49.46 -3.73 -0.36
C LEU A 49 -50.75 -3.16 0.23
N ASN A 50 -50.97 -1.85 0.05
CA ASN A 50 -52.23 -1.23 0.47
C ASN A 50 -53.41 -1.75 -0.36
N ALA A 51 -53.26 -1.92 -1.67
CA ALA A 51 -54.30 -2.50 -2.53
C ALA A 51 -54.64 -3.94 -2.12
N ILE A 52 -53.62 -4.75 -1.84
CA ILE A 52 -53.79 -6.13 -1.33
C ILE A 52 -54.52 -6.12 0.02
N ARG A 53 -54.17 -5.20 0.94
CA ARG A 53 -54.91 -5.01 2.21
C ARG A 53 -56.38 -4.65 1.99
N MET A 54 -56.70 -3.77 1.03
CA MET A 54 -58.09 -3.44 0.70
C MET A 54 -58.87 -4.66 0.19
N VAL A 55 -58.26 -5.50 -0.64
CA VAL A 55 -58.89 -6.76 -1.11
C VAL A 55 -59.17 -7.71 0.06
N HIS A 56 -58.26 -7.84 1.02
CA HIS A 56 -58.47 -8.66 2.21
C HIS A 56 -59.63 -8.16 3.08
N ASN A 57 -59.70 -6.85 3.33
CA ASN A 57 -60.71 -6.28 4.22
C ASN A 57 -62.11 -6.26 3.59
N TYR A 58 -62.21 -5.93 2.29
CA TYR A 58 -63.50 -5.67 1.64
C TYR A 58 -64.02 -6.81 0.76
N SER A 59 -63.19 -7.77 0.35
CA SER A 59 -63.71 -8.88 -0.46
C SER A 59 -64.56 -9.84 0.38
N ARG A 60 -65.63 -10.33 -0.25
CA ARG A 60 -66.60 -11.20 0.40
C ARG A 60 -66.19 -12.67 0.33
N TYR A 61 -65.48 -13.06 -0.73
CA TYR A 61 -65.10 -14.44 -1.01
C TYR A 61 -63.57 -14.64 -1.16
N TYR A 62 -62.80 -13.60 -1.47
CA TYR A 62 -61.34 -13.71 -1.71
C TYR A 62 -60.47 -13.42 -0.47
N ASN A 63 -61.10 -13.16 0.68
CA ASN A 63 -60.47 -12.68 1.90
C ASN A 63 -59.84 -13.79 2.77
N THR A 64 -59.67 -15.00 2.23
CA THR A 64 -59.12 -16.12 3.01
C THR A 64 -57.60 -16.05 3.06
N SER A 65 -57.01 -16.52 4.16
CA SER A 65 -55.56 -16.49 4.34
C SER A 65 -54.79 -17.23 3.25
N GLU A 66 -55.36 -18.32 2.73
CA GLU A 66 -54.79 -19.09 1.62
C GLU A 66 -54.70 -18.27 0.32
N ARG A 67 -55.79 -17.56 -0.03
CA ARG A 67 -55.86 -16.76 -1.26
C ARG A 67 -54.95 -15.54 -1.19
N MET A 68 -54.88 -14.89 -0.03
CA MET A 68 -53.97 -13.77 0.22
C MET A 68 -52.50 -14.21 0.17
N THR A 69 -52.17 -15.32 0.84
CA THR A 69 -50.82 -15.90 0.80
C THR A 69 -50.43 -16.25 -0.64
N ALA A 70 -51.36 -16.78 -1.45
CA ALA A 70 -51.11 -17.08 -2.86
C ALA A 70 -50.81 -15.81 -3.70
N ILE A 71 -51.49 -14.68 -3.43
CA ILE A 71 -51.15 -13.39 -4.07
C ILE A 71 -49.73 -12.99 -3.70
N PHE A 72 -49.39 -12.97 -2.41
CA PHE A 72 -48.07 -12.56 -1.95
C PHE A 72 -46.96 -13.45 -2.54
N ILE A 73 -47.17 -14.76 -2.63
CA ILE A 73 -46.24 -15.69 -3.28
C ILE A 73 -46.08 -15.37 -4.77
N LYS A 74 -47.16 -15.01 -5.48
CA LYS A 74 -47.08 -14.62 -6.90
C LYS A 74 -46.31 -13.31 -7.07
N VAL A 75 -46.55 -12.33 -6.20
CA VAL A 75 -45.80 -11.07 -6.15
C VAL A 75 -44.30 -11.35 -5.94
N THR A 76 -43.92 -12.14 -4.93
CA THR A 76 -42.50 -12.46 -4.71
C THR A 76 -41.87 -13.24 -5.86
N ASN A 77 -42.58 -14.17 -6.49
CA ASN A 77 -42.04 -14.87 -7.66
C ASN A 77 -41.81 -13.90 -8.84
N GLN A 78 -42.72 -12.95 -9.05
CA GLN A 78 -42.57 -11.96 -10.11
C GLN A 78 -41.40 -11.00 -9.81
N MET A 79 -41.25 -10.55 -8.56
CA MET A 79 -40.11 -9.73 -8.14
C MET A 79 -38.78 -10.46 -8.35
N ILE A 80 -38.69 -11.77 -8.04
CA ILE A 80 -37.49 -12.57 -8.32
C ILE A 80 -37.21 -12.61 -9.83
N THR A 81 -38.25 -12.77 -10.65
CA THR A 81 -38.11 -12.81 -12.12
C THR A 81 -37.59 -11.47 -12.65
N ALA A 82 -38.19 -10.36 -12.22
CA ALA A 82 -37.73 -9.01 -12.57
C ALA A 82 -36.28 -8.75 -12.13
N CYS A 83 -35.89 -9.21 -10.94
CA CYS A 83 -34.51 -9.12 -10.47
C CYS A 83 -33.54 -9.92 -11.36
N LYS A 84 -33.91 -11.16 -11.75
CA LYS A 84 -33.09 -11.98 -12.65
C LYS A 84 -32.92 -11.33 -14.02
N ASP A 85 -34.01 -10.80 -14.58
CA ASP A 85 -34.01 -10.13 -15.87
C ASP A 85 -33.18 -8.83 -15.83
N TYR A 86 -33.29 -8.06 -14.75
CA TYR A 86 -32.50 -6.85 -14.54
C TYR A 86 -31.00 -7.13 -14.46
N ILE A 87 -30.62 -8.19 -13.75
CA ILE A 87 -29.22 -8.62 -13.63
C ILE A 87 -28.68 -9.08 -14.99
N THR A 88 -29.39 -9.99 -15.65
CA THR A 88 -28.93 -10.66 -16.89
C THR A 88 -29.23 -9.90 -18.18
N GLN A 89 -29.84 -8.70 -18.08
CA GLN A 89 -30.36 -7.96 -19.23
C GLN A 89 -31.28 -8.84 -20.10
N HIS A 90 -32.31 -9.41 -19.46
CA HIS A 90 -33.25 -10.37 -20.07
C HIS A 90 -32.57 -11.63 -20.64
N GLY A 91 -31.60 -12.18 -19.91
CA GLY A 91 -30.85 -13.38 -20.32
C GLY A 91 -29.83 -13.15 -21.44
N SER A 92 -29.59 -11.90 -21.84
CA SER A 92 -28.62 -11.56 -22.90
C SER A 92 -27.17 -11.75 -22.44
N LEU A 93 -26.91 -11.60 -21.15
CA LEU A 93 -25.57 -11.72 -20.56
C LEU A 93 -25.52 -12.86 -19.53
N SER A 94 -24.44 -13.64 -19.61
CA SER A 94 -24.05 -14.51 -18.51
C SER A 94 -23.60 -13.65 -17.33
N ILE A 95 -23.82 -14.12 -16.10
CA ILE A 95 -23.33 -13.42 -14.90
C ILE A 95 -21.82 -13.17 -14.97
N TRP A 96 -21.06 -14.03 -15.67
CA TRP A 96 -19.60 -13.95 -15.77
C TRP A 96 -19.09 -12.93 -16.77
N ASP A 97 -19.94 -12.43 -17.65
CA ASP A 97 -19.58 -11.46 -18.70
C ASP A 97 -19.89 -10.01 -18.27
N ILE A 98 -20.59 -9.84 -17.14
CA ILE A 98 -20.93 -8.53 -16.56
C ILE A 98 -19.74 -8.05 -15.71
N ASP A 99 -19.41 -6.76 -15.81
CA ASP A 99 -18.40 -6.16 -14.94
C ASP A 99 -18.81 -6.24 -13.47
N TYR A 100 -17.85 -6.46 -12.59
CA TYR A 100 -18.12 -6.60 -11.15
C TYR A 100 -18.82 -5.37 -10.57
N ASP A 101 -18.41 -4.15 -10.94
CA ASP A 101 -18.99 -2.94 -10.34
C ASP A 101 -20.45 -2.76 -10.80
N GLU A 102 -20.76 -3.10 -12.05
CA GLU A 102 -22.13 -3.13 -12.57
C GLU A 102 -22.97 -4.21 -11.86
N PHE A 103 -22.44 -5.43 -11.76
CA PHE A 103 -23.12 -6.55 -11.10
C PHE A 103 -23.38 -6.27 -9.62
N GLN A 104 -22.44 -5.63 -8.94
CA GLN A 104 -22.56 -5.22 -7.53
C GLN A 104 -23.71 -4.24 -7.35
N VAL A 105 -23.78 -3.19 -8.16
CA VAL A 105 -24.87 -2.20 -8.10
C VAL A 105 -26.21 -2.86 -8.39
N LYS A 106 -26.30 -3.68 -9.44
CA LYS A 106 -27.55 -4.37 -9.79
C LYS A 106 -28.02 -5.31 -8.69
N SER A 107 -27.13 -6.12 -8.13
CA SER A 107 -27.44 -7.03 -7.03
C SER A 107 -27.86 -6.29 -5.77
N GLN A 108 -27.21 -5.18 -5.42
CA GLN A 108 -27.58 -4.36 -4.28
C GLN A 108 -28.97 -3.74 -4.42
N ASN A 109 -29.36 -3.33 -5.63
CA ASN A 109 -30.71 -2.86 -5.92
C ASN A 109 -31.76 -3.97 -5.70
N CYS A 110 -31.48 -5.21 -6.14
CA CYS A 110 -32.35 -6.36 -5.90
C CYS A 110 -32.48 -6.71 -4.40
N ILE A 111 -31.38 -6.61 -3.65
CA ILE A 111 -31.37 -6.83 -2.19
C ILE A 111 -32.24 -5.77 -1.51
N ARG A 112 -32.04 -4.49 -1.86
CA ARG A 112 -32.81 -3.37 -1.33
C ARG A 112 -34.30 -3.48 -1.63
N LEU A 113 -34.66 -3.97 -2.83
CA LEU A 113 -36.05 -4.25 -3.19
C LEU A 113 -36.70 -5.25 -2.21
N ASN A 114 -35.99 -6.33 -1.85
CA ASN A 114 -36.48 -7.30 -0.88
C ASN A 114 -36.59 -6.71 0.54
N GLU A 115 -35.62 -5.89 0.96
CA GLU A 115 -35.65 -5.22 2.27
C GLU A 115 -36.85 -4.27 2.40
N GLU A 116 -37.07 -3.41 1.40
CA GLU A 116 -38.21 -2.47 1.42
C GLU A 116 -39.56 -3.19 1.28
N TYR A 117 -39.63 -4.29 0.53
CA TYR A 117 -40.81 -5.15 0.47
C TYR A 117 -41.18 -5.74 1.84
N GLN A 118 -40.22 -6.33 2.53
CA GLN A 118 -40.43 -6.90 3.87
C GLN A 118 -40.78 -5.82 4.90
N LYS A 119 -40.08 -4.70 4.88
CA LYS A 119 -40.34 -3.57 5.77
C LYS A 119 -41.75 -3.01 5.57
N THR A 120 -42.18 -2.84 4.32
CA THR A 120 -43.52 -2.33 4.01
C THR A 120 -44.60 -3.33 4.40
N PHE A 121 -44.35 -4.64 4.22
CA PHE A 121 -45.25 -5.70 4.67
C PHE A 121 -45.41 -5.68 6.19
N MET A 122 -44.31 -5.61 6.93
CA MET A 122 -44.32 -5.53 8.39
C MET A 122 -45.04 -4.29 8.89
N SER A 123 -44.82 -3.13 8.26
CA SER A 123 -45.55 -1.90 8.59
C SER A 123 -47.05 -2.03 8.33
N THR A 124 -47.44 -2.70 7.24
CA THR A 124 -48.86 -2.92 6.90
C THR A 124 -49.51 -3.89 7.88
N LYS A 125 -48.82 -4.96 8.26
CA LYS A 125 -49.29 -5.93 9.27
C LYS A 125 -49.57 -5.27 10.61
N ARG A 126 -48.63 -4.45 11.13
CA ARG A 126 -48.83 -3.71 12.39
C ARG A 126 -50.05 -2.78 12.35
N LYS A 127 -50.26 -2.07 11.23
CA LYS A 127 -51.44 -1.19 11.06
C LYS A 127 -52.76 -1.96 11.13
N ILE A 128 -52.79 -3.22 10.71
CA ILE A 128 -53.97 -4.08 10.78
C ILE A 128 -54.15 -4.62 12.20
N GLU A 129 -53.06 -4.97 12.88
CA GLU A 129 -53.07 -5.40 14.30
C GLU A 129 -53.57 -4.29 15.23
N ASP A 130 -53.20 -3.02 14.96
CA ASP A 130 -53.61 -1.85 15.75
C ASP A 130 -55.08 -1.42 15.51
N ASN A 131 -55.70 -1.84 14.40
CA ASN A 131 -57.08 -1.50 14.04
C ASN A 131 -58.03 -2.67 14.32
N GLU A 132 -58.78 -2.60 15.43
CA GLU A 132 -59.75 -3.65 15.82
C GLU A 132 -60.88 -3.86 14.77
N ASP A 133 -61.20 -2.83 13.98
CA ASP A 133 -62.22 -2.89 12.91
C ASP A 133 -61.74 -3.60 11.64
N GLU A 134 -60.45 -3.89 11.50
CA GLU A 134 -59.87 -4.57 10.34
C GLU A 134 -59.74 -6.09 10.57
N ARG A 135 -59.87 -6.86 9.48
CA ARG A 135 -59.70 -8.32 9.56
C ARG A 135 -58.24 -8.64 9.85
N GLN A 136 -58.02 -9.34 10.96
CA GLN A 136 -56.69 -9.70 11.44
C GLN A 136 -55.91 -10.56 10.43
N PHE A 137 -54.59 -10.36 10.45
CA PHE A 137 -53.68 -10.76 9.39
C PHE A 137 -52.77 -11.90 9.86
N ASP A 138 -53.18 -13.16 9.64
CA ASP A 138 -52.39 -14.33 10.02
C ASP A 138 -51.87 -15.08 8.78
N PHE A 139 -50.71 -14.64 8.26
CA PHE A 139 -50.01 -15.30 7.16
C PHE A 139 -48.62 -15.76 7.59
N SER A 140 -48.23 -16.93 7.10
CA SER A 140 -46.89 -17.44 7.35
C SER A 140 -45.86 -16.72 6.46
N GLU A 141 -45.08 -15.85 7.09
CA GLU A 141 -43.98 -15.09 6.51
C GLU A 141 -42.96 -16.00 5.79
N THR A 142 -42.76 -17.21 6.31
CA THR A 142 -41.86 -18.21 5.73
C THR A 142 -42.26 -18.60 4.30
N TYR A 143 -43.56 -18.75 4.03
CA TYR A 143 -44.03 -19.09 2.68
C TYR A 143 -43.94 -17.91 1.71
N ILE A 144 -44.14 -16.68 2.20
CA ILE A 144 -44.11 -15.47 1.38
C ILE A 144 -42.66 -15.10 1.02
N PHE A 145 -41.78 -15.04 2.02
CA PHE A 145 -40.43 -14.51 1.88
C PHE A 145 -39.36 -15.58 1.71
N GLY A 146 -39.62 -16.85 2.03
CA GLY A 146 -38.60 -17.91 2.02
C GLY A 146 -37.89 -18.07 0.67
N LYS A 147 -38.61 -17.88 -0.45
CA LYS A 147 -38.05 -17.94 -1.80
C LYS A 147 -37.15 -16.75 -2.11
N ILE A 148 -37.63 -15.51 -1.89
CA ILE A 148 -36.87 -14.29 -2.18
C ILE A 148 -35.66 -14.15 -1.25
N ASN A 149 -35.77 -14.58 0.02
CA ASN A 149 -34.64 -14.64 0.95
C ASN A 149 -33.58 -15.64 0.51
N SER A 150 -33.99 -16.79 -0.03
CA SER A 150 -33.05 -17.76 -0.60
C SER A 150 -32.36 -17.23 -1.85
N PHE A 151 -33.08 -16.49 -2.70
CA PHE A 151 -32.51 -15.80 -3.85
C PHE A 151 -31.52 -14.69 -3.45
N VAL A 152 -31.85 -13.85 -2.46
CA VAL A 152 -30.95 -12.81 -1.94
C VAL A 152 -29.68 -13.43 -1.35
N ARG A 153 -29.80 -14.54 -0.59
CA ARG A 153 -28.62 -15.28 -0.10
C ARG A 153 -27.75 -15.81 -1.24
N ARG A 154 -28.37 -16.33 -2.32
CA ARG A 154 -27.65 -16.76 -3.53
C ARG A 154 -26.91 -15.57 -4.17
N LEU A 155 -27.55 -14.43 -4.34
CA LEU A 155 -26.91 -13.21 -4.87
C LEU A 155 -25.71 -12.77 -4.03
N GLN A 156 -25.85 -12.77 -2.70
CA GLN A 156 -24.75 -12.39 -1.81
C GLN A 156 -23.54 -13.32 -1.96
N LYS A 157 -23.76 -14.63 -2.14
CA LYS A 157 -22.69 -15.59 -2.40
C LYS A 157 -22.02 -15.35 -3.76
N ILE A 158 -22.80 -15.02 -4.80
CA ILE A 158 -22.22 -14.68 -6.11
C ILE A 158 -21.39 -13.40 -6.04
N LEU A 159 -21.86 -12.38 -5.31
CA LEU A 159 -21.10 -11.15 -5.06
C LEU A 159 -19.76 -11.45 -4.38
N ASP A 160 -19.77 -12.30 -3.34
CA ASP A 160 -18.54 -12.73 -2.66
C ASP A 160 -17.57 -13.44 -3.62
N LEU A 161 -18.07 -14.37 -4.45
CA LEU A 161 -17.26 -15.05 -5.47
C LEU A 161 -16.60 -14.07 -6.44
N MET A 162 -17.36 -13.11 -6.97
CA MET A 162 -16.82 -12.13 -7.92
C MET A 162 -15.86 -11.14 -7.25
N GLN A 163 -16.11 -10.76 -6.00
CA GLN A 163 -15.19 -9.90 -5.24
C GLN A 163 -13.86 -10.61 -4.99
N ILE A 164 -13.88 -11.89 -4.62
CA ILE A 164 -12.66 -12.72 -4.51
C ILE A 164 -11.94 -12.75 -5.86
N TRP A 165 -12.67 -12.91 -6.96
CA TRP A 165 -12.04 -12.93 -8.27
C TRP A 165 -11.38 -11.59 -8.64
N LYS A 166 -12.08 -10.46 -8.44
CA LYS A 166 -11.52 -9.13 -8.68
C LYS A 166 -10.27 -8.85 -7.84
N SER A 167 -10.26 -9.24 -6.56
CA SER A 167 -9.10 -9.02 -5.68
C SER A 167 -7.89 -9.85 -6.09
N TRP A 168 -8.10 -11.10 -6.52
CA TRP A 168 -7.03 -11.98 -6.97
C TRP A 168 -6.55 -11.69 -8.40
N GLN A 169 -7.28 -10.90 -9.19
CA GLN A 169 -6.83 -10.48 -10.52
C GLN A 169 -5.56 -9.62 -10.49
N SER A 170 -5.26 -8.96 -9.35
CA SER A 170 -4.01 -8.20 -9.16
C SER A 170 -2.76 -9.07 -9.32
N LEU A 171 -2.87 -10.39 -9.06
CA LEU A 171 -1.79 -11.36 -9.21
C LEU A 171 -1.29 -11.48 -10.65
N GLU A 172 -2.18 -11.36 -11.65
CA GLU A 172 -1.80 -11.42 -13.07
C GLU A 172 -0.90 -10.25 -13.48
N ARG A 173 -1.11 -9.09 -12.85
CA ARG A 173 -0.36 -7.86 -13.13
C ARG A 173 0.92 -7.78 -12.31
N SER A 174 1.07 -8.64 -11.31
CA SER A 174 2.22 -8.62 -10.42
C SER A 174 3.41 -9.32 -11.05
N HIS A 175 4.56 -8.65 -11.09
CA HIS A 175 5.83 -9.22 -11.56
C HIS A 175 6.63 -9.86 -10.41
N LEU A 176 5.94 -10.46 -9.43
CA LEU A 176 6.59 -11.11 -8.30
C LEU A 176 7.09 -12.49 -8.72
N GLU A 177 8.41 -12.71 -8.62
CA GLU A 177 9.02 -13.97 -9.02
C GLU A 177 8.49 -15.15 -8.18
N GLY A 178 7.96 -16.18 -8.84
CA GLY A 178 7.38 -17.37 -8.19
C GLY A 178 5.89 -17.28 -7.86
N ILE A 179 5.22 -16.15 -8.16
CA ILE A 179 3.77 -16.00 -7.95
C ILE A 179 2.93 -16.71 -9.02
N GLU A 180 3.54 -17.02 -10.17
CA GLU A 180 2.90 -17.65 -11.33
C GLU A 180 2.21 -18.97 -11.00
N MET A 181 2.79 -19.77 -10.11
CA MET A 181 2.19 -21.04 -9.69
C MET A 181 0.89 -20.83 -8.90
N LEU A 182 0.86 -19.85 -7.99
CA LEU A 182 -0.34 -19.52 -7.21
C LEU A 182 -1.42 -18.91 -8.11
N ASN A 183 -1.02 -18.02 -9.02
CA ASN A 183 -1.93 -17.46 -10.01
C ASN A 183 -2.52 -18.57 -10.91
N SER A 184 -1.70 -19.50 -11.40
CA SER A 184 -2.16 -20.63 -12.23
C SER A 184 -3.17 -21.52 -11.50
N LYS A 185 -2.94 -21.82 -10.22
CA LYS A 185 -3.91 -22.56 -9.38
C LYS A 185 -5.22 -21.78 -9.23
N PHE A 186 -5.14 -20.49 -8.95
CA PHE A 186 -6.31 -19.62 -8.84
C PHE A 186 -7.12 -19.58 -10.15
N GLN A 187 -6.47 -19.38 -11.29
CA GLN A 187 -7.12 -19.40 -12.61
C GLN A 187 -7.79 -20.73 -12.93
N PHE A 188 -7.19 -21.85 -12.51
CA PHE A 188 -7.78 -23.17 -12.65
C PHE A 188 -9.07 -23.30 -11.81
N LEU A 189 -9.07 -22.83 -10.56
CA LEU A 189 -10.26 -22.82 -9.70
C LEU A 189 -11.40 -22.00 -10.33
N VAL A 190 -11.11 -20.76 -10.77
CA VAL A 190 -12.09 -19.89 -11.43
C VAL A 190 -12.65 -20.55 -12.69
N SER A 191 -11.77 -21.14 -13.51
CA SER A 191 -12.18 -21.84 -14.74
C SER A 191 -13.09 -23.04 -14.45
N ASN A 192 -12.86 -23.77 -13.36
CA ASN A 192 -13.71 -24.90 -12.97
C ASN A 192 -15.09 -24.44 -12.52
N VAL A 193 -15.18 -23.36 -11.75
CA VAL A 193 -16.47 -22.77 -11.33
C VAL A 193 -17.26 -22.31 -12.56
N LYS A 194 -16.63 -21.59 -13.49
CA LYS A 194 -17.30 -21.10 -14.71
C LYS A 194 -17.82 -22.22 -15.64
N LYS A 195 -17.17 -23.39 -15.63
CA LYS A 195 -17.56 -24.55 -16.46
C LYS A 195 -18.74 -25.34 -15.92
N ARG A 196 -19.27 -25.00 -14.73
CA ARG A 196 -20.44 -25.70 -14.18
C ARG A 196 -21.68 -25.42 -15.02
N ASN A 197 -22.47 -26.48 -15.27
CA ASN A 197 -23.59 -26.46 -16.22
C ASN A 197 -24.95 -26.14 -15.59
N TYR A 198 -25.00 -25.24 -14.62
CA TYR A 198 -26.25 -24.80 -13.99
C TYR A 198 -26.41 -23.28 -14.03
N ASP A 199 -27.66 -22.81 -13.94
CA ASP A 199 -27.95 -21.38 -13.75
C ASP A 199 -27.55 -20.97 -12.33
N PHE A 200 -26.54 -20.11 -12.21
CA PHE A 200 -26.05 -19.59 -10.93
C PHE A 200 -27.11 -18.75 -10.20
N LEU A 201 -28.07 -18.14 -10.91
CA LEU A 201 -29.19 -17.40 -10.31
C LEU A 201 -30.35 -18.30 -9.88
N ASP A 202 -30.30 -19.61 -10.16
CA ASP A 202 -31.29 -20.56 -9.65
C ASP A 202 -31.03 -20.91 -8.18
N TYR A 203 -31.77 -20.24 -7.29
CA TYR A 203 -31.72 -20.47 -5.85
C TYR A 203 -32.23 -21.85 -5.43
N ARG A 204 -32.82 -22.65 -6.33
CA ARG A 204 -33.33 -24.00 -6.03
C ARG A 204 -32.26 -25.08 -6.18
N LYS A 205 -31.17 -24.78 -6.90
CA LYS A 205 -30.07 -25.72 -7.13
C LYS A 205 -29.15 -25.74 -5.92
N SER A 206 -29.15 -26.83 -5.16
CA SER A 206 -28.25 -27.04 -4.02
C SER A 206 -26.79 -27.25 -4.44
N ASP A 207 -26.55 -27.66 -5.68
CA ASP A 207 -25.21 -27.93 -6.21
C ASP A 207 -24.30 -26.70 -6.12
N PHE A 208 -24.84 -25.50 -6.37
CA PHE A 208 -24.11 -24.25 -6.19
C PHE A 208 -23.59 -24.11 -4.76
N ASP A 209 -24.39 -24.43 -3.75
CA ASP A 209 -23.99 -24.21 -2.35
C ASP A 209 -22.82 -25.10 -1.97
N SER A 210 -22.80 -26.35 -2.46
CA SER A 210 -21.66 -27.26 -2.28
C SER A 210 -20.41 -26.73 -3.02
N ASP A 211 -20.55 -26.35 -4.28
CA ASP A 211 -19.45 -25.81 -5.10
C ASP A 211 -18.87 -24.51 -4.52
N TYR A 212 -19.74 -23.64 -3.99
CA TYR A 212 -19.35 -22.39 -3.34
C TYR A 212 -18.51 -22.64 -2.09
N GLU A 213 -18.92 -23.58 -1.22
CA GLU A 213 -18.14 -23.92 -0.03
C GLU A 213 -16.80 -24.59 -0.39
N GLU A 214 -16.78 -25.47 -1.41
CA GLU A 214 -15.55 -26.07 -1.93
C GLU A 214 -14.58 -25.00 -2.48
N PHE A 215 -15.11 -24.04 -3.24
CA PHE A 215 -14.34 -22.91 -3.73
C PHE A 215 -13.80 -22.05 -2.59
N LYS A 216 -14.62 -21.69 -1.59
CA LYS A 216 -14.18 -20.92 -0.42
C LYS A 216 -13.08 -21.62 0.36
N ASN A 217 -13.19 -22.94 0.54
CA ASN A 217 -12.14 -23.72 1.20
C ASN A 217 -10.84 -23.76 0.38
N SER A 218 -10.94 -23.88 -0.95
CA SER A 218 -9.78 -23.83 -1.85
C SER A 218 -9.11 -22.45 -1.85
N ILE A 219 -9.88 -21.36 -1.78
CA ILE A 219 -9.37 -20.00 -1.66
C ILE A 219 -8.65 -19.79 -0.32
N LYS A 220 -9.21 -20.29 0.79
CA LYS A 220 -8.54 -20.23 2.10
C LYS A 220 -7.18 -20.95 2.08
N ASP A 221 -7.10 -22.12 1.44
CA ASP A 221 -5.82 -22.82 1.27
C ASP A 221 -4.82 -22.02 0.42
N LEU A 222 -5.29 -21.37 -0.65
CA LEU A 222 -4.46 -20.46 -1.44
C LEU A 222 -4.01 -19.22 -0.65
N GLU A 223 -4.88 -18.64 0.18
CA GLU A 223 -4.53 -17.53 1.08
C GLU A 223 -3.40 -17.94 2.04
N ILE A 224 -3.50 -19.12 2.66
CA ILE A 224 -2.46 -19.67 3.53
C ILE A 224 -1.16 -19.88 2.74
N GLN A 225 -1.23 -20.46 1.54
CA GLN A 225 -0.06 -20.65 0.68
C GLN A 225 0.58 -19.30 0.27
N MET A 226 -0.22 -18.26 0.08
CA MET A 226 0.24 -16.92 -0.25
C MET A 226 0.98 -16.27 0.93
N VAL A 227 0.48 -16.45 2.17
CA VAL A 227 1.19 -16.01 3.38
C VAL A 227 2.53 -16.74 3.53
N ILE A 228 2.54 -18.07 3.40
CA ILE A 228 3.77 -18.88 3.47
C ILE A 228 4.76 -18.47 2.36
N PHE A 229 4.26 -18.18 1.17
CA PHE A 229 5.08 -17.69 0.07
C PHE A 229 5.72 -16.35 0.40
N MET A 230 4.95 -15.39 0.92
CA MET A 230 5.42 -14.08 1.36
C MET A 230 6.54 -14.22 2.40
N GLU A 231 6.31 -15.00 3.46
CA GLU A 231 7.31 -15.24 4.51
C GLU A 231 8.58 -15.86 3.95
N ARG A 232 8.45 -16.85 3.06
CA ARG A 232 9.61 -17.51 2.42
C ARG A 232 10.42 -16.54 1.57
N VAL A 233 9.77 -15.64 0.83
CA VAL A 233 10.48 -14.64 0.02
C VAL A 233 11.16 -13.61 0.91
N LEU A 234 10.47 -13.09 1.92
CA LEU A 234 11.03 -12.08 2.82
C LEU A 234 12.18 -12.64 3.67
N ASN A 235 12.09 -13.89 4.13
CA ASN A 235 13.16 -14.53 4.92
C ASN A 235 14.43 -14.82 4.10
N LYS A 236 14.35 -14.86 2.76
CA LYS A 236 15.55 -14.98 1.90
C LYS A 236 16.30 -13.66 1.75
N ILE A 237 15.63 -12.53 2.00
CA ILE A 237 16.22 -11.20 1.84
C ILE A 237 16.98 -10.83 3.12
N SER A 238 18.26 -10.49 2.97
CA SER A 238 19.14 -10.16 4.11
C SER A 238 19.23 -8.66 4.42
N THR A 239 18.70 -7.79 3.54
CA THR A 239 18.87 -6.33 3.65
C THR A 239 17.54 -5.63 3.88
N LEU A 240 17.48 -4.84 4.95
CA LEU A 240 16.29 -4.09 5.37
C LEU A 240 15.65 -3.25 4.24
N PRO A 241 16.39 -2.46 3.43
CA PRO A 241 15.78 -1.68 2.34
C PRO A 241 15.11 -2.56 1.27
N THR A 242 15.70 -3.71 0.95
CA THR A 242 15.16 -4.64 -0.04
C THR A 242 13.92 -5.34 0.50
N SER A 243 13.92 -5.71 1.80
CA SER A 243 12.75 -6.29 2.46
C SER A 243 11.58 -5.30 2.51
N LEU A 244 11.85 -4.01 2.77
CA LEU A 244 10.82 -2.95 2.76
C LEU A 244 10.22 -2.72 1.36
N ASN A 245 11.05 -2.74 0.30
CA ASN A 245 10.57 -2.65 -1.08
C ASN A 245 9.76 -3.89 -1.48
N MET A 246 10.18 -5.08 -1.03
CA MET A 246 9.43 -6.29 -1.30
C MET A 246 8.05 -6.29 -0.60
N LEU A 247 7.98 -5.81 0.65
CA LEU A 247 6.72 -5.66 1.37
C LEU A 247 5.76 -4.71 0.65
N SER A 248 6.22 -3.57 0.14
CA SER A 248 5.33 -2.63 -0.58
C SER A 248 4.75 -3.25 -1.85
N ARG A 249 5.47 -4.20 -2.48
CA ARG A 249 4.92 -4.96 -3.62
C ARG A 249 3.83 -5.95 -3.20
N PHE A 250 3.94 -6.56 -2.02
CA PHE A 250 2.87 -7.40 -1.47
C PHE A 250 1.67 -6.58 -1.02
N GLU A 251 1.89 -5.38 -0.48
CA GLU A 251 0.84 -4.43 -0.12
C GLU A 251 0.02 -3.99 -1.35
N TRP A 252 0.68 -3.80 -2.49
CA TRP A 252 0.01 -3.45 -3.75
C TRP A 252 -1.01 -4.50 -4.22
N LEU A 253 -0.87 -5.77 -3.80
CA LEU A 253 -1.84 -6.82 -4.14
C LEU A 253 -3.20 -6.61 -3.46
N ASP A 254 -3.25 -5.84 -2.35
CA ASP A 254 -4.44 -5.53 -1.54
C ASP A 254 -5.29 -6.75 -1.15
N LEU A 255 -4.62 -7.90 -0.95
CA LEU A 255 -5.30 -9.12 -0.51
C LEU A 255 -5.62 -9.02 1.00
N PRO A 256 -6.88 -9.22 1.43
CA PRO A 256 -7.27 -9.15 2.84
C PRO A 256 -6.43 -10.06 3.74
N ALA A 257 -6.16 -11.30 3.30
CA ALA A 257 -5.38 -12.28 4.05
C ALA A 257 -3.92 -11.86 4.30
N LEU A 258 -3.38 -10.91 3.52
CA LEU A 258 -2.01 -10.42 3.68
C LEU A 258 -1.89 -9.21 4.61
N LYS A 259 -2.99 -8.52 4.94
CA LYS A 259 -2.94 -7.26 5.71
C LYS A 259 -2.32 -7.46 7.09
N ASP A 260 -2.76 -8.47 7.83
CA ASP A 260 -2.23 -8.76 9.18
C ASP A 260 -0.78 -9.28 9.13
N PRO A 261 -0.44 -10.28 8.29
CA PRO A 261 0.95 -10.72 8.13
C PRO A 261 1.93 -9.61 7.71
N ILE A 262 1.51 -8.72 6.81
CA ILE A 262 2.32 -7.55 6.38
C ILE A 262 2.57 -6.63 7.58
N ASN A 263 1.55 -6.32 8.37
CA ASN A 263 1.67 -5.51 9.58
C ASN A 263 2.65 -6.11 10.59
N GLU A 264 2.53 -7.41 10.87
CA GLU A 264 3.44 -8.12 11.77
C GLU A 264 4.88 -8.08 11.27
N TYR A 265 5.09 -8.25 9.96
CA TYR A 265 6.43 -8.20 9.38
C TYR A 265 7.04 -6.80 9.42
N TYR A 266 6.24 -5.75 9.21
CA TYR A 266 6.68 -4.36 9.39
C TYR A 266 7.16 -4.09 10.82
N ILE A 267 6.44 -4.60 11.83
CA ILE A 267 6.84 -4.48 13.24
C ILE A 267 8.18 -5.21 13.45
N LYS A 268 8.35 -6.41 12.90
CA LYS A 268 9.62 -7.16 12.97
C LYS A 268 10.78 -6.37 12.35
N LEU A 269 10.59 -5.83 11.14
CA LEU A 269 11.61 -5.01 10.46
C LEU A 269 11.93 -3.73 11.23
N LEU A 270 10.95 -3.13 11.90
CA LEU A 270 11.20 -1.96 12.75
C LEU A 270 12.09 -2.32 13.95
N LEU A 271 11.86 -3.47 14.59
CA LEU A 271 12.71 -3.94 15.69
C LEU A 271 14.14 -4.26 15.22
N GLU A 272 14.28 -4.85 14.03
CA GLU A 272 15.59 -5.06 13.39
C GLU A 272 16.29 -3.72 13.09
N PHE A 273 15.55 -2.74 12.57
CA PHE A 273 16.06 -1.38 12.38
C PHE A 273 16.52 -0.74 13.71
N GLY A 274 15.79 -0.97 14.80
CA GLY A 274 16.21 -0.56 16.15
C GLY A 274 17.59 -1.10 16.53
N LYS A 275 17.86 -2.39 16.25
CA LYS A 275 19.18 -3.02 16.47
C LYS A 275 20.24 -2.45 15.54
N ASP A 276 19.90 -2.15 14.29
CA ASP A 276 20.80 -1.51 13.33
C ASP A 276 21.18 -0.08 13.74
N LEU A 277 20.25 0.67 14.33
CA LEU A 277 20.52 1.99 14.91
C LEU A 277 21.50 1.88 16.08
N GLU A 278 21.27 0.95 17.01
CA GLU A 278 22.21 0.71 18.11
C GLU A 278 23.59 0.31 17.61
N THR A 279 23.65 -0.55 16.61
CA THR A 279 24.92 -1.01 16.02
C THR A 279 25.67 0.15 15.36
N THR A 280 24.93 1.01 14.64
CA THR A 280 25.47 2.22 14.03
C THR A 280 25.96 3.21 15.09
N MET A 281 25.24 3.36 16.20
CA MET A 281 25.64 4.22 17.31
C MET A 281 26.88 3.66 18.05
N ARG A 282 26.98 2.35 18.26
CA ARG A 282 28.16 1.70 18.83
C ARG A 282 29.38 1.85 17.91
N LEU A 283 29.18 1.69 16.59
CA LEU A 283 30.22 1.93 15.59
C LEU A 283 30.71 3.38 15.65
N TYR A 284 29.76 4.32 15.72
CA TYR A 284 30.08 5.74 15.87
C TYR A 284 30.92 5.98 17.13
N GLN A 285 30.48 5.50 18.30
CA GLN A 285 31.21 5.70 19.56
C GLN A 285 32.61 5.10 19.54
N LYS A 286 32.78 3.91 18.95
CA LYS A 286 34.08 3.23 18.87
C LYS A 286 35.08 3.94 17.95
N GLN A 287 34.59 4.49 16.84
CA GLN A 287 35.43 5.03 15.76
C GLN A 287 35.40 6.56 15.65
N LYS A 288 34.70 7.27 16.56
CA LYS A 288 34.53 8.73 16.52
C LYS A 288 35.84 9.51 16.38
N ASN A 289 36.88 9.05 17.08
CA ASN A 289 38.17 9.74 17.15
C ASN A 289 39.04 9.46 15.91
N ASP A 290 39.01 8.22 15.43
CA ASP A 290 39.77 7.73 14.28
C ASP A 290 38.89 6.85 13.38
N PRO A 291 38.05 7.46 12.53
CA PRO A 291 37.16 6.70 11.67
C PRO A 291 37.90 6.11 10.47
N PRO A 292 37.41 5.00 9.90
CA PRO A 292 37.96 4.45 8.68
C PRO A 292 37.73 5.42 7.51
N ILE A 293 38.81 6.06 7.08
CA ILE A 293 38.81 7.02 5.97
C ILE A 293 39.19 6.30 4.68
N GLY A 294 38.54 6.63 3.56
CA GLY A 294 38.87 6.08 2.25
C GLY A 294 40.27 6.49 1.76
N ARG A 295 40.86 5.69 0.87
CA ARG A 295 42.19 6.00 0.31
C ARG A 295 42.19 7.37 -0.36
N ASN A 296 43.22 8.18 -0.11
CA ASN A 296 43.40 9.55 -0.64
C ASN A 296 42.34 10.58 -0.21
N LEU A 297 41.53 10.28 0.82
CA LEU A 297 40.69 11.29 1.47
C LEU A 297 41.49 11.98 2.59
N PRO A 298 41.44 13.32 2.67
CA PRO A 298 42.03 14.04 3.78
C PRO A 298 41.37 13.71 5.14
N PRO A 299 42.05 14.03 6.25
CA PRO A 299 41.57 13.72 7.60
C PRO A 299 40.19 14.29 7.92
N ILE A 300 39.96 15.59 7.71
CA ILE A 300 38.69 16.22 8.11
C ILE A 300 37.57 15.86 7.14
N ALA A 301 37.83 15.95 5.84
CA ALA A 301 36.87 15.54 4.82
C ALA A 301 36.48 14.06 4.94
N GLY A 302 37.43 13.19 5.29
CA GLY A 302 37.18 11.77 5.54
C GLY A 302 36.26 11.54 6.74
N LYS A 303 36.49 12.26 7.85
CA LYS A 303 35.64 12.23 9.04
C LYS A 303 34.20 12.66 8.73
N ILE A 304 34.02 13.76 8.00
CA ILE A 304 32.69 14.24 7.57
C ILE A 304 32.01 13.23 6.65
N SER A 305 32.74 12.71 5.65
CA SER A 305 32.20 11.72 4.71
C SER A 305 31.73 10.45 5.41
N TRP A 306 32.49 9.99 6.41
CA TRP A 306 32.12 8.83 7.22
C TRP A 306 30.84 9.09 8.03
N ALA A 307 30.73 10.25 8.69
CA ALA A 307 29.52 10.62 9.43
C ALA A 307 28.28 10.68 8.52
N ARG A 308 28.42 11.27 7.32
CA ARG A 308 27.35 11.31 6.30
C ARG A 308 26.96 9.93 5.78
N GLN A 309 27.92 9.02 5.63
CA GLN A 309 27.64 7.65 5.24
C GLN A 309 26.80 6.93 6.31
N LEU A 310 27.15 7.09 7.59
CA LEU A 310 26.35 6.55 8.69
C LEU A 310 24.96 7.19 8.74
N PHE A 311 24.85 8.49 8.49
CA PHE A 311 23.57 9.20 8.45
C PHE A 311 22.67 8.68 7.32
N ARG A 312 23.19 8.55 6.09
CA ARG A 312 22.43 8.00 4.96
C ARG A 312 21.96 6.57 5.22
N LYS A 313 22.78 5.75 5.88
CA LYS A 313 22.43 4.37 6.25
C LYS A 313 21.19 4.33 7.17
N ILE A 314 21.09 5.26 8.13
CA ILE A 314 19.93 5.30 9.05
C ILE A 314 18.73 6.05 8.47
N GLN A 315 18.97 7.00 7.57
CA GLN A 315 17.92 7.83 6.96
C GLN A 315 17.07 7.04 5.96
N SER A 316 17.70 6.28 5.06
CA SER A 316 16.97 5.57 4.00
C SER A 316 15.86 4.64 4.55
N PRO A 317 16.09 3.76 5.54
CA PRO A 317 15.02 2.97 6.13
C PRO A 317 13.95 3.80 6.84
N MET A 318 14.34 4.91 7.48
CA MET A 318 13.39 5.78 8.20
C MET A 318 12.39 6.44 7.24
N GLU A 319 12.83 6.88 6.06
CA GLU A 319 11.94 7.46 5.03
C GLU A 319 10.86 6.46 4.57
N TYR A 320 11.22 5.17 4.45
CA TYR A 320 10.23 4.13 4.16
C TYR A 320 9.20 3.94 5.29
N PHE A 321 9.65 3.93 6.55
CA PHE A 321 8.72 3.82 7.68
C PHE A 321 7.82 5.05 7.82
N GLN A 322 8.26 6.25 7.41
CA GLN A 322 7.44 7.46 7.42
C GLN A 322 6.20 7.35 6.52
N ASN A 323 6.31 6.67 5.38
CA ASN A 323 5.18 6.42 4.50
C ASN A 323 4.11 5.53 5.15
N TYR A 324 4.50 4.67 6.10
CA TYR A 324 3.59 3.79 6.83
C TYR A 324 3.30 4.32 8.24
N SER A 325 2.52 5.41 8.29
CA SER A 325 2.25 6.17 9.53
C SER A 325 1.57 5.36 10.65
N ALA A 326 0.89 4.26 10.31
CA ALA A 326 0.16 3.43 11.26
C ALA A 326 1.06 2.75 12.30
N ILE A 327 2.31 2.44 11.95
CA ILE A 327 3.28 1.76 12.83
C ILE A 327 3.72 2.67 14.00
N PHE A 328 3.72 4.00 13.84
CA PHE A 328 4.19 4.91 14.89
C PHE A 328 3.25 5.03 16.10
N LYS A 329 2.08 4.39 16.05
CA LYS A 329 1.19 4.29 17.21
C LYS A 329 1.75 3.35 18.29
N LEU A 330 2.57 2.38 17.92
CA LEU A 330 3.18 1.42 18.86
C LEU A 330 4.19 2.11 19.78
N GLU A 331 4.24 1.70 21.06
CA GLU A 331 5.20 2.26 22.03
C GLU A 331 6.65 2.00 21.64
N ASP A 332 6.94 0.82 21.10
CA ASP A 332 8.31 0.47 20.66
C ASP A 332 8.76 1.29 19.45
N ALA A 333 7.83 1.62 18.55
CA ALA A 333 8.10 2.55 17.45
C ALA A 333 8.52 3.93 17.96
N LYS A 334 7.85 4.45 18.99
CA LYS A 334 8.20 5.74 19.61
C LYS A 334 9.61 5.72 20.21
N LYS A 335 10.03 4.61 20.84
CA LYS A 335 11.40 4.46 21.37
C LYS A 335 12.43 4.48 20.25
N ILE A 336 12.16 3.76 19.16
CA ILE A 336 13.06 3.67 17.99
C ILE A 336 13.18 5.02 17.30
N VAL A 337 12.08 5.75 17.11
CA VAL A 337 12.10 7.11 16.54
C VAL A 337 12.89 8.08 17.42
N LYS A 338 12.71 8.03 18.75
CA LYS A 338 13.53 8.83 19.67
C LYS A 338 15.03 8.51 19.53
N ASN A 339 15.38 7.22 19.43
CA ASN A 339 16.76 6.80 19.26
C ASN A 339 17.35 7.23 17.90
N TYR A 340 16.56 7.14 16.83
CA TYR A 340 16.91 7.66 15.51
C TYR A 340 17.19 9.16 15.58
N ASN A 341 16.28 9.97 16.13
CA ASN A 341 16.46 11.43 16.24
C ASN A 341 17.70 11.80 17.05
N LYS A 342 17.98 11.06 18.14
CA LYS A 342 19.20 11.24 18.93
C LYS A 342 20.46 10.92 18.12
N THR A 343 20.46 9.80 17.40
CA THR A 343 21.61 9.37 16.58
C THR A 343 21.84 10.33 15.41
N ALA A 344 20.78 10.72 14.72
CA ALA A 344 20.77 11.73 13.66
C ALA A 344 21.37 13.05 14.13
N LYS A 345 20.91 13.57 15.28
CA LYS A 345 21.44 14.78 15.89
C LYS A 345 22.95 14.69 16.17
N VAL A 346 23.40 13.59 16.78
CA VAL A 346 24.83 13.38 17.10
C VAL A 346 25.70 13.32 15.84
N LEU A 347 25.21 12.70 14.75
CA LEU A 347 25.94 12.64 13.48
C LEU A 347 26.02 14.02 12.80
N LEU A 348 24.94 14.82 12.87
CA LEU A 348 24.93 16.19 12.35
C LEU A 348 25.85 17.10 13.18
N GLU A 349 25.81 17.01 14.50
CA GLU A 349 26.72 17.76 15.38
C GLU A 349 28.18 17.40 15.12
N TYR A 350 28.49 16.14 14.82
CA TYR A 350 29.83 15.71 14.42
C TYR A 350 30.27 16.37 13.11
N GLU A 351 29.41 16.36 12.09
CA GLU A 351 29.69 17.04 10.82
C GLU A 351 29.95 18.54 11.02
N MET A 352 29.10 19.22 11.79
CA MET A 352 29.24 20.65 12.07
C MET A 352 30.53 20.96 12.83
N LEU A 353 30.86 20.17 13.86
CA LEU A 353 32.08 20.37 14.65
C LEU A 353 33.34 20.29 13.79
N TYR A 354 33.44 19.29 12.91
CA TYR A 354 34.61 19.10 12.06
C TYR A 354 34.65 20.10 10.91
N HIS A 355 33.50 20.51 10.37
CA HIS A 355 33.45 21.60 9.40
C HIS A 355 33.93 22.90 10.04
N GLN A 356 33.48 23.24 11.24
CA GLN A 356 33.92 24.43 11.97
C GLN A 356 35.43 24.39 12.30
N ALA A 357 35.95 23.25 12.76
CA ALA A 357 37.38 23.08 12.99
C ALA A 357 38.22 23.27 11.71
N TRP A 358 37.71 22.85 10.55
CA TRP A 358 38.35 23.10 9.26
C TRP A 358 38.34 24.59 8.89
N LEU A 359 37.26 25.32 9.17
CA LEU A 359 37.19 26.77 8.96
C LEU A 359 38.31 27.49 9.73
N GLU A 360 38.49 27.15 11.01
CA GLU A 360 39.54 27.71 11.86
C GLU A 360 40.96 27.37 11.33
N GLN A 361 41.17 26.12 10.86
CA GLN A 361 42.47 25.71 10.29
C GLN A 361 42.84 26.47 9.01
N ILE A 362 41.87 26.79 8.15
CA ILE A 362 42.13 27.59 6.95
C ILE A 362 42.60 29.00 7.31
N GLU A 363 42.03 29.60 8.34
CA GLU A 363 42.43 30.93 8.79
C GLU A 363 43.89 30.94 9.30
N VAL A 364 44.27 29.91 10.05
CA VAL A 364 45.66 29.72 10.51
C VAL A 364 46.59 29.47 9.32
N ALA A 365 46.19 28.65 8.35
CA ALA A 365 47.02 28.33 7.18
C ALA A 365 47.31 29.54 6.28
N LYS A 366 46.46 30.57 6.32
CA LYS A 366 46.74 31.86 5.65
C LYS A 366 48.00 32.52 6.19
N SER A 367 48.29 32.41 7.49
CA SER A 367 49.53 32.91 8.07
C SER A 367 50.75 32.10 7.60
N GLY A 368 50.59 30.78 7.45
CA GLY A 368 51.64 29.91 6.91
C GLY A 368 52.05 30.22 5.47
N LEU A 369 51.12 30.72 4.64
CA LEU A 369 51.42 31.19 3.28
C LEU A 369 52.28 32.46 3.22
N GLN A 370 52.43 33.18 4.33
CA GLN A 370 53.28 34.36 4.43
C GLN A 370 54.73 34.03 4.82
N ALA A 371 55.01 32.76 5.18
CA ALA A 371 56.35 32.33 5.54
C ALA A 371 57.28 32.28 4.30
N SER A 372 58.56 32.61 4.52
CA SER A 372 59.59 32.48 3.50
C SER A 372 59.73 31.01 3.05
N LEU A 373 59.66 30.77 1.74
CA LEU A 373 59.66 29.42 1.16
C LEU A 373 61.04 28.75 1.12
N LEU A 374 62.13 29.52 1.18
CA LEU A 374 63.50 29.01 1.22
C LEU A 374 64.15 29.48 2.50
N VAL A 375 64.50 28.54 3.38
CA VAL A 375 65.10 28.83 4.68
C VAL A 375 66.32 27.92 4.87
N ARG A 376 67.36 28.43 5.54
CA ARG A 376 68.53 27.64 5.92
C ARG A 376 68.29 27.01 7.28
N HIS A 377 68.55 25.71 7.41
CA HIS A 377 68.45 25.02 8.69
C HIS A 377 69.45 25.63 9.70
N PRO A 378 69.04 25.90 10.96
CA PRO A 378 69.90 26.54 11.97
C PRO A 378 71.24 25.82 12.17
N ASP A 379 71.21 24.48 12.25
CA ASP A 379 72.40 23.67 12.53
C ASP A 379 73.16 23.19 11.28
N SER A 380 72.47 22.71 10.25
CA SER A 380 73.12 22.13 9.06
C SER A 380 73.45 23.15 7.97
N LYS A 381 72.94 24.39 8.09
CA LYS A 381 73.04 25.46 7.08
C LYS A 381 72.52 25.08 5.68
N GLU A 382 71.90 23.91 5.54
CA GLU A 382 71.31 23.47 4.28
C GLU A 382 70.04 24.29 4.00
N VAL A 383 69.91 24.77 2.76
CA VAL A 383 68.67 25.37 2.27
C VAL A 383 67.62 24.26 2.18
N PHE A 384 66.37 24.53 2.57
CA PHE A 384 65.26 23.63 2.31
C PHE A 384 64.00 24.43 1.98
N VAL A 385 63.05 23.74 1.33
CA VAL A 385 61.76 24.32 0.98
C VAL A 385 60.87 24.32 2.22
N ASN A 386 60.70 25.47 2.84
CA ASN A 386 59.81 25.71 3.97
C ASN A 386 58.36 25.86 3.48
N PHE A 387 57.78 24.76 3.02
CA PHE A 387 56.39 24.69 2.64
C PHE A 387 55.69 23.62 3.47
N ASP A 388 54.73 24.04 4.27
CA ASP A 388 54.00 23.16 5.18
C ASP A 388 53.14 22.16 4.36
N PRO A 389 53.40 20.84 4.45
CA PRO A 389 52.60 19.82 3.80
C PRO A 389 51.10 19.89 4.16
N HIS A 390 50.77 20.44 5.32
CA HIS A 390 49.39 20.66 5.77
C HIS A 390 48.59 21.56 4.81
N ILE A 391 49.25 22.50 4.12
CA ILE A 391 48.61 23.37 3.13
C ILE A 391 48.05 22.56 1.94
N LEU A 392 48.75 21.51 1.51
CA LEU A 392 48.26 20.62 0.43
C LEU A 392 47.06 19.78 0.88
N ILE A 393 47.05 19.39 2.16
CA ILE A 393 45.93 18.68 2.78
C ILE A 393 44.71 19.59 2.80
N LEU A 394 44.86 20.83 3.26
CA LEU A 394 43.77 21.82 3.31
C LEU A 394 43.22 22.18 1.91
N MET A 395 44.07 22.25 0.89
CA MET A 395 43.61 22.40 -0.50
C MET A 395 42.74 21.22 -0.94
N ARG A 396 43.18 19.99 -0.63
CA ARG A 396 42.41 18.79 -0.93
C ARG A 396 41.12 18.72 -0.11
N GLU A 397 41.12 19.19 1.13
CA GLU A 397 39.92 19.31 1.97
C GLU A 397 38.93 20.30 1.37
N THR A 398 39.40 21.44 0.88
CA THR A 398 38.56 22.45 0.22
C THR A 398 37.85 21.88 -1.01
N GLU A 399 38.53 21.08 -1.84
CA GLU A 399 37.89 20.37 -2.96
C GLU A 399 36.84 19.36 -2.48
N CYS A 400 37.10 18.66 -1.38
CA CYS A 400 36.16 17.70 -0.82
C CYS A 400 34.91 18.38 -0.23
N MET A 401 35.06 19.49 0.50
CA MET A 401 33.94 20.25 1.06
C MET A 401 33.01 20.77 -0.05
N ASP A 402 33.59 21.25 -1.16
CA ASP A 402 32.86 21.68 -2.36
C ASP A 402 32.00 20.55 -2.94
N LYS A 403 32.61 19.37 -3.15
CA LYS A 403 31.91 18.18 -3.64
C LYS A 403 30.83 17.68 -2.69
N MET A 404 30.98 17.99 -1.40
CA MET A 404 30.01 17.70 -0.36
C MET A 404 28.94 18.78 -0.21
N ASN A 405 28.93 19.81 -1.06
CA ASN A 405 28.01 20.96 -0.98
C ASN A 405 28.01 21.64 0.41
N LEU A 406 29.18 21.72 1.05
CA LEU A 406 29.37 22.46 2.28
C LEU A 406 29.80 23.90 1.97
N GLU A 407 29.47 24.82 2.87
CA GLU A 407 29.85 26.23 2.72
C GLU A 407 31.38 26.38 2.77
N ILE A 408 31.90 27.11 1.78
CA ILE A 408 33.33 27.41 1.64
C ILE A 408 33.53 28.90 1.90
N PRO A 409 34.31 29.29 2.92
CA PRO A 409 34.64 30.68 3.17
C PRO A 409 35.31 31.35 1.97
N HIS A 410 35.11 32.66 1.83
CA HIS A 410 35.86 33.47 0.87
C HIS A 410 37.39 33.33 1.06
N THR A 411 37.85 33.08 2.30
CA THR A 411 39.27 32.85 2.63
C THR A 411 39.82 31.54 2.05
N ALA A 412 38.98 30.55 1.79
CA ALA A 412 39.37 29.25 1.21
C ALA A 412 39.33 29.22 -0.33
N GLN A 413 38.66 30.18 -0.98
CA GLN A 413 38.54 30.26 -2.45
C GLN A 413 39.91 30.35 -3.17
N PRO A 414 40.90 31.13 -2.68
CA PRO A 414 42.22 31.18 -3.29
C PRO A 414 42.96 29.83 -3.25
N PHE A 415 42.74 29.01 -2.21
CA PHE A 415 43.35 27.69 -2.09
C PHE A 415 42.87 26.76 -3.21
N LYS A 416 41.59 26.83 -3.59
CA LYS A 416 41.01 26.09 -4.72
C LYS A 416 41.52 26.62 -6.07
N GLN A 417 41.46 27.93 -6.28
CA GLN A 417 41.80 28.53 -7.58
C GLN A 417 43.29 28.43 -7.92
N LYS A 418 44.18 28.51 -6.93
CA LYS A 418 45.64 28.52 -7.13
C LYS A 418 46.31 27.18 -6.81
N GLN A 419 45.56 26.13 -6.51
CA GLN A 419 46.09 24.82 -6.13
C GLN A 419 47.09 24.25 -7.14
N SER A 420 46.78 24.33 -8.43
CA SER A 420 47.67 23.86 -9.51
C SER A 420 48.99 24.63 -9.53
N VAL A 421 48.93 25.94 -9.29
CA VAL A 421 50.10 26.83 -9.24
C VAL A 421 50.95 26.52 -8.00
N PHE A 422 50.34 26.37 -6.83
CA PHE A 422 51.05 26.01 -5.61
C PHE A 422 51.74 24.65 -5.73
N LYS A 423 51.04 23.63 -6.25
CA LYS A 423 51.61 22.29 -6.47
C LYS A 423 52.75 22.32 -7.49
N ALA A 424 52.60 23.08 -8.58
CA ALA A 424 53.65 23.24 -9.58
C ALA A 424 54.89 23.94 -9.02
N ASN A 425 54.71 25.02 -8.25
CA ASN A 425 55.80 25.76 -7.63
C ASN A 425 56.52 24.94 -6.56
N TYR A 426 55.78 24.21 -5.72
CA TYR A 426 56.35 23.29 -4.73
C TYR A 426 57.21 22.20 -5.41
N ASN A 427 56.68 21.55 -6.44
CA ASN A 427 57.42 20.51 -7.18
C ASN A 427 58.68 21.08 -7.85
N LYS A 428 58.60 22.28 -8.45
CA LYS A 428 59.76 22.96 -9.05
C LYS A 428 60.82 23.29 -8.02
N LEU A 429 60.44 23.88 -6.88
CA LEU A 429 61.38 24.21 -5.80
C LEU A 429 62.02 22.95 -5.21
N GLN A 430 61.24 21.87 -5.03
CA GLN A 430 61.77 20.60 -4.57
C GLN A 430 62.77 20.00 -5.57
N MET A 431 62.46 20.03 -6.86
CA MET A 431 63.39 19.61 -7.92
C MET A 431 64.68 20.43 -7.93
N LEU A 432 64.57 21.77 -7.86
CA LEU A 432 65.73 22.66 -7.79
C LEU A 432 66.59 22.35 -6.57
N MET A 433 65.97 22.06 -5.42
CA MET A 433 66.69 21.71 -4.20
C MET A 433 67.38 20.34 -4.32
N THR A 434 66.71 19.34 -4.89
CA THR A 434 67.31 18.02 -5.17
C THR A 434 68.50 18.13 -6.12
N GLU A 435 68.36 18.94 -7.18
CA GLU A 435 69.44 19.20 -8.14
C GLU A 435 70.60 19.97 -7.51
N TYR A 436 70.31 20.99 -6.69
CA TYR A 436 71.32 21.74 -5.94
C TYR A 436 72.11 20.81 -5.00
N LYS A 437 71.44 19.94 -4.22
CA LYS A 437 72.11 18.94 -3.38
C LYS A 437 72.92 17.94 -4.20
N ARG A 438 72.40 17.48 -5.34
CA ARG A 438 73.09 16.55 -6.25
C ARG A 438 74.36 17.18 -6.83
N VAL A 439 74.30 18.43 -7.27
CA VAL A 439 75.45 19.15 -7.84
C VAL A 439 76.50 19.41 -6.77
N LEU A 440 76.11 19.89 -5.58
CA LEU A 440 77.03 20.06 -4.46
C LEU A 440 77.67 18.76 -4.00
N GLY A 441 76.91 17.66 -3.99
CA GLY A 441 77.41 16.32 -3.63
C GLY A 441 78.41 15.74 -4.63
N LYS A 442 78.44 16.24 -5.87
CA LYS A 442 79.41 15.84 -6.90
C LYS A 442 80.73 16.59 -6.80
N ILE A 443 80.84 17.64 -6.01
CA ILE A 443 82.06 18.43 -5.86
C ILE A 443 82.97 17.77 -4.81
N PRO A 444 84.17 17.28 -5.18
CA PRO A 444 85.10 16.69 -4.23
C PRO A 444 85.54 17.72 -3.18
N VAL A 445 85.67 17.29 -1.92
CA VAL A 445 85.97 18.18 -0.77
C VAL A 445 87.25 19.01 -0.97
N VAL A 446 88.23 18.46 -1.70
CA VAL A 446 89.53 19.09 -2.00
C VAL A 446 89.40 20.31 -2.93
N VAL A 447 88.37 20.38 -3.78
CA VAL A 447 88.19 21.43 -4.81
C VAL A 447 87.20 22.52 -4.34
N LYS A 448 86.50 22.31 -3.22
CA LYS A 448 85.56 23.29 -2.64
C LYS A 448 86.16 24.69 -2.40
N PRO A 449 87.42 24.85 -1.91
CA PRO A 449 88.01 26.17 -1.70
C PRO A 449 88.23 26.96 -3.01
N LEU A 450 88.59 26.25 -4.09
CA LEU A 450 88.81 26.85 -5.42
C LEU A 450 87.50 27.23 -6.12
N MET A 451 86.42 26.50 -5.84
CA MET A 451 85.08 26.77 -6.37
C MET A 451 84.26 27.76 -5.52
N SER A 452 84.82 28.27 -4.43
CA SER A 452 84.23 29.28 -3.53
C SER A 452 83.44 30.40 -4.25
N PRO A 453 84.00 31.14 -5.23
CA PRO A 453 83.27 32.22 -5.89
C PRO A 453 82.08 31.74 -6.73
N HIS A 454 82.13 30.51 -7.25
CA HIS A 454 81.02 29.89 -7.99
C HIS A 454 79.93 29.35 -7.06
N LEU A 455 80.31 28.88 -5.87
CA LEU A 455 79.39 28.45 -4.82
C LEU A 455 78.65 29.65 -4.21
N VAL A 456 79.34 30.77 -3.97
CA VAL A 456 78.72 32.03 -3.49
C VAL A 456 77.76 32.63 -4.50
N LYS A 457 77.97 32.41 -5.81
CA LYS A 457 77.05 32.85 -6.87
C LYS A 457 75.83 31.92 -7.04
N LEU A 458 75.96 30.66 -6.61
CA LEU A 458 74.91 29.65 -6.66
C LEU A 458 73.99 29.72 -5.43
N ASP A 459 74.54 30.13 -4.28
CA ASP A 459 73.85 30.42 -3.01
C ASP A 459 73.09 31.75 -3.02
#